data_AF-A0A2T6GBL4-F1
#
_entry.id   AF-A0A2T6GBL4-F1
#
_cell.length_a   1.000
_cell.length_b   1.000
_cell.length_c   1.000
_cell.angle_alpha   90.00
_cell.angle_beta   90.00
_cell.angle_gamma   90.00
#
_symmetry.space_group_name_H-M   'P 1'
#
loop_
_entity.id
_entity.type
_entity.pdbx_description
1 polymer ?
#
loop_
_entity_poly.entity_id
_entity_poly.type
_entity_poly.pdbx_seq_one_letter_code
_entity_poly.pdbx_strand_id
1 'polypeptide(L)'
;MAPHEMTKAEFMSAAKAEQLVNHGRKWNVTLGTYSSFSDAESEAAAKADVHRGAVNNALYLNTPDCEGMSNDGMPPIRVLVDYLDLVDEFNVVSAIAA
;
A
#
# COMPACT_ATOMS: atom_id res chain seq x y z
N MET A 1 7.47 -10.59 2.77
CA MET A 1 7.60 -9.15 2.52
C MET A 1 6.21 -8.58 2.57
N ALA A 2 5.99 -7.62 3.45
CA ALA A 2 4.71 -6.95 3.55
C ALA A 2 4.50 -6.06 2.31
N PRO A 3 3.25 -5.76 1.91
CA PRO A 3 2.98 -4.93 0.73
C PRO A 3 3.75 -3.61 0.72
N HIS A 4 3.83 -2.89 1.85
CA HIS A 4 4.53 -1.60 1.96
C HIS A 4 6.06 -1.68 1.87
N GLU A 5 6.63 -2.89 1.83
CA GLU A 5 8.08 -3.13 1.66
C GLU A 5 8.45 -3.46 0.19
N MET A 6 7.45 -3.63 -0.66
CA MET A 6 7.58 -3.91 -2.10
C MET A 6 7.43 -2.63 -2.91
N THR A 7 8.22 -2.48 -3.97
CA THR A 7 7.93 -1.43 -4.98
C THR A 7 6.57 -1.71 -5.62
N LYS A 8 5.93 -0.68 -6.18
CA LYS A 8 4.67 -0.83 -6.90
C LYS A 8 4.79 -1.89 -8.00
N ALA A 9 5.89 -1.91 -8.75
CA ALA A 9 6.13 -2.90 -9.79
C ALA A 9 6.18 -4.34 -9.24
N GLU A 10 6.92 -4.54 -8.14
CA GLU A 10 7.02 -5.86 -7.49
C GLU A 10 5.66 -6.32 -6.95
N PHE A 11 4.92 -5.44 -6.26
CA PHE A 11 3.60 -5.77 -5.73
C PHE A 11 2.63 -6.11 -6.85
N MET A 12 2.58 -5.29 -7.91
CA MET A 12 1.70 -5.51 -9.06
C MET A 12 1.97 -6.86 -9.75
N SER A 13 3.24 -7.30 -9.79
CA SER A 13 3.63 -8.59 -10.36
C SER A 13 3.30 -9.78 -9.45
N ALA A 14 3.37 -9.60 -8.12
CA ALA A 14 3.19 -10.69 -7.16
C ALA A 14 1.74 -10.87 -6.69
N ALA A 15 0.99 -9.78 -6.59
CA ALA A 15 -0.37 -9.78 -6.07
C ALA A 15 -1.36 -10.40 -7.06
N LYS A 16 -2.36 -11.09 -6.52
CA LYS A 16 -3.52 -11.59 -7.27
C LYS A 16 -4.69 -10.66 -7.03
N ALA A 17 -5.47 -10.40 -8.08
CA ALA A 17 -6.71 -9.67 -7.94
C ALA A 17 -7.84 -10.51 -8.53
N GLU A 18 -8.85 -10.77 -7.72
CA GLU A 18 -10.03 -11.54 -8.07
C GLU A 18 -11.21 -10.60 -8.15
N GLN A 19 -11.90 -10.61 -9.29
CA GLN A 19 -13.13 -9.85 -9.44
C GLN A 19 -14.21 -10.50 -8.58
N LEU A 20 -14.87 -9.69 -7.74
CA LEU A 20 -15.94 -10.15 -6.88
C LEU A 20 -17.28 -9.83 -7.52
N VAL A 21 -18.20 -10.79 -7.45
CA VAL A 21 -19.57 -10.65 -7.95
C VAL A 21 -20.52 -10.76 -6.76
N ASN A 22 -21.49 -9.85 -6.67
CA ASN A 22 -22.47 -9.77 -5.58
C ASN A 22 -21.86 -9.51 -4.18
N HIS A 23 -20.67 -8.89 -4.09
CA HIS A 23 -19.93 -8.70 -2.84
C HIS A 23 -19.93 -7.24 -2.32
N GLY A 24 -20.56 -6.30 -3.02
CA GLY A 24 -20.55 -4.86 -2.65
C GLY A 24 -19.21 -4.14 -2.87
N ARG A 25 -18.10 -4.88 -3.02
CA ARG A 25 -16.79 -4.42 -3.51
C ARG A 25 -16.49 -5.07 -4.86
N LYS A 26 -15.67 -4.43 -5.69
CA LYS A 26 -15.35 -4.95 -7.04
C LYS A 26 -14.21 -5.96 -7.07
N TRP A 27 -13.19 -5.80 -6.23
CA TRP A 27 -11.98 -6.61 -6.27
C TRP A 27 -11.52 -7.03 -4.88
N ASN A 28 -11.10 -8.30 -4.74
CA ASN A 28 -10.24 -8.75 -3.65
C ASN A 28 -8.80 -8.86 -4.17
N VAL A 29 -7.88 -8.11 -3.58
CA VAL A 29 -6.45 -8.20 -3.90
C VAL A 29 -5.74 -8.92 -2.77
N THR A 30 -4.98 -9.96 -3.11
CA THR A 30 -4.29 -10.83 -2.15
C THR A 30 -2.80 -10.96 -2.45
N LEU A 31 -2.01 -11.07 -1.37
CA LEU A 31 -0.57 -11.37 -1.40
C LEU A 31 -0.23 -12.22 -0.17
N GLY A 32 -0.07 -13.54 -0.36
CA GLY A 32 0.13 -14.45 0.77
C GLY A 32 -1.07 -14.41 1.72
N THR A 33 -0.85 -14.01 2.98
CA THR A 33 -1.90 -13.84 3.99
C THR A 33 -2.54 -12.45 3.98
N TYR A 34 -1.98 -11.49 3.23
CA TYR A 34 -2.55 -10.15 3.09
C TYR A 34 -3.73 -10.17 2.12
N SER A 35 -4.79 -9.45 2.46
CA SER A 35 -5.97 -9.24 1.62
C SER A 35 -6.55 -7.84 1.87
N SER A 36 -6.94 -7.16 0.80
CA SER A 36 -7.68 -5.90 0.87
C SER A 36 -8.57 -5.72 -0.36
N PHE A 37 -9.60 -4.88 -0.22
CA PHE A 37 -10.61 -4.69 -1.26
C PHE A 37 -10.44 -3.36 -2.00
N SER A 38 -10.67 -3.35 -3.31
CA SER A 38 -10.71 -2.14 -4.13
C SER A 38 -11.97 -2.09 -4.98
N ASP A 39 -12.43 -0.87 -5.26
CA ASP A 39 -13.55 -0.58 -6.18
C ASP A 39 -13.09 0.02 -7.51
N ALA A 40 -11.79 -0.05 -7.80
CA ALA A 40 -11.23 0.44 -9.04
C ALA A 40 -11.83 -0.27 -10.27
N GLU A 41 -11.78 0.39 -11.43
CA GLU A 41 -12.43 -0.09 -12.66
C GLU A 41 -11.72 -1.27 -13.34
N SER A 42 -10.46 -1.56 -12.98
CA SER A 42 -9.68 -2.63 -13.61
C SER A 42 -8.80 -3.37 -12.59
N GLU A 43 -8.38 -4.58 -12.96
CA GLU A 43 -7.49 -5.41 -12.15
C GLU A 43 -6.21 -4.65 -11.77
N ALA A 44 -5.58 -4.00 -12.76
CA ALA A 44 -4.35 -3.25 -12.55
C ALA A 44 -4.58 -2.03 -11.64
N ALA A 45 -5.69 -1.31 -11.82
CA ALA A 45 -6.03 -0.18 -10.96
C ALA A 45 -6.34 -0.65 -9.52
N ALA A 46 -6.99 -1.80 -9.35
CA ALA A 46 -7.29 -2.37 -8.04
C ALA A 46 -6.02 -2.76 -7.27
N LYS A 47 -5.06 -3.40 -7.94
CA LYS A 47 -3.75 -3.72 -7.34
C LYS A 47 -2.99 -2.44 -6.96
N ALA A 48 -2.99 -1.43 -7.83
CA ALA A 48 -2.31 -0.16 -7.56
C ALA A 48 -2.95 0.61 -6.38
N ASP A 49 -4.28 0.60 -6.31
CA ASP A 49 -5.07 1.20 -5.23
C ASP A 49 -4.78 0.52 -3.88
N VAL A 50 -4.84 -0.82 -3.84
CA VAL A 50 -4.52 -1.59 -2.63
C VAL A 50 -3.06 -1.38 -2.19
N HIS A 51 -2.12 -1.31 -3.13
CA HIS A 51 -0.73 -1.04 -2.80
C HIS A 51 -0.54 0.36 -2.21
N ARG A 52 -1.15 1.39 -2.82
CA ARG A 52 -1.13 2.76 -2.29
C ARG A 52 -1.70 2.80 -0.87
N GLY A 53 -2.82 2.11 -0.65
CA GLY A 53 -3.45 2.00 0.68
C GLY A 53 -2.53 1.36 1.71
N ALA A 54 -1.78 0.31 1.36
CA ALA A 54 -0.82 -0.31 2.26
C ALA A 54 0.32 0.63 2.64
N VAL A 55 0.90 1.34 1.66
CA VAL A 55 1.96 2.34 1.91
C VAL A 55 1.45 3.49 2.78
N ASN A 56 0.26 4.03 2.46
CA ASN A 56 -0.40 5.06 3.25
C ASN A 56 -0.63 4.62 4.70
N ASN A 57 -1.15 3.41 4.91
CA ASN A 57 -1.40 2.89 6.25
C ASN A 57 -0.11 2.70 7.04
N ALA A 58 0.96 2.22 6.40
CA ALA A 58 2.26 2.10 7.04
C ALA A 58 2.83 3.47 7.45
N LEU A 59 2.69 4.51 6.61
CA LEU A 59 3.08 5.87 6.98
C LEU A 59 2.24 6.40 8.15
N TYR A 60 0.91 6.27 8.06
CA TYR A 60 -0.01 6.73 9.11
C TYR A 60 0.26 6.07 10.46
N LEU A 61 0.46 4.75 10.49
CA LEU A 61 0.74 4.00 11.73
C LEU A 61 2.09 4.32 12.37
N ASN A 62 2.98 5.02 11.65
CA ASN A 62 4.25 5.53 12.19
C ASN A 62 4.17 7.02 12.59
N THR A 63 2.98 7.63 12.54
CA THR A 63 2.77 8.99 13.08
C THR A 63 2.63 8.97 14.60
N PRO A 64 2.93 10.08 15.30
CA PRO A 64 2.76 10.19 16.75
C PRO A 64 1.34 9.86 17.23
N ASP A 65 0.32 10.13 16.41
CA ASP A 65 -1.08 9.87 16.74
C ASP A 65 -1.41 8.37 16.86
N CYS A 66 -0.53 7.50 16.37
CA CYS A 66 -0.66 6.05 16.43
C CYS A 66 0.32 5.40 17.43
N GLU A 67 0.93 6.18 18.32
CA GLU A 67 1.83 5.64 19.35
C GLU A 67 1.12 4.59 20.21
N GLY A 68 1.76 3.42 20.37
CA GLY A 68 1.19 2.27 21.09
C GLY A 68 0.33 1.33 20.23
N MET A 69 0.07 1.67 18.96
CA MET A 69 -0.50 0.73 17.99
C MET A 69 0.59 -0.15 17.38
N SER A 70 0.23 -1.38 16.99
CA SER A 70 1.12 -2.25 16.22
C SER A 70 1.39 -1.60 14.86
N ASN A 71 2.66 -1.37 14.54
CA ASN A 71 3.08 -0.98 13.20
C ASN A 71 4.07 -2.01 12.65
N ASP A 72 3.94 -2.31 11.37
CA ASP A 72 4.80 -3.26 10.66
C ASP A 72 6.03 -2.55 10.04
N GLY A 73 6.46 -1.43 10.64
CA GLY A 73 7.59 -0.61 10.18
C GLY A 73 7.26 0.40 9.06
N MET A 74 8.26 1.23 8.73
CA MET A 74 8.18 2.26 7.68
C MET A 74 8.38 1.67 6.27
N PRO A 75 7.69 2.18 5.23
CA PRO A 75 8.01 1.85 3.85
C PRO A 75 9.45 2.28 3.51
N PRO A 76 10.24 1.45 2.80
CA PRO A 76 11.59 1.82 2.41
C PRO A 76 11.58 2.83 1.26
N ILE A 77 12.68 3.57 1.10
CA ILE A 77 12.84 4.67 0.11
C ILE A 77 12.45 4.24 -1.30
N ARG A 78 12.88 3.03 -1.73
CA ARG A 78 12.56 2.47 -3.05
C ARG A 78 11.06 2.31 -3.32
N VAL A 79 10.24 2.28 -2.27
CA VAL A 79 8.77 2.24 -2.35
C VAL A 79 8.21 3.66 -2.32
N LEU A 80 8.77 4.53 -1.48
CA LEU A 80 8.34 5.93 -1.37
C LEU A 80 8.51 6.71 -2.69
N VAL A 81 9.50 6.37 -3.51
CA VAL A 81 9.66 7.00 -4.84
C VAL A 81 8.49 6.72 -5.80
N ASP A 82 7.69 5.68 -5.56
CA ASP A 82 6.47 5.41 -6.34
C ASP A 82 5.27 6.28 -5.89
N TYR A 83 5.38 6.95 -4.74
CA TYR A 83 4.29 7.66 -4.03
C TYR A 83 4.76 9.00 -3.45
N LEU A 84 5.33 9.87 -4.28
CA LEU A 84 5.80 11.19 -3.85
C LEU A 84 4.69 12.06 -3.24
N ASP A 85 3.45 11.86 -3.67
CA ASP A 85 2.27 12.50 -3.07
C ASP A 85 2.10 12.15 -1.58
N LEU A 86 2.31 10.88 -1.22
CA LEU A 86 2.27 10.44 0.18
C LEU A 86 3.48 10.92 0.97
N VAL A 87 4.65 11.02 0.34
CA VAL A 87 5.85 11.57 0.98
C VAL A 87 5.62 13.01 1.40
N ASP A 88 5.03 13.81 0.50
CA ASP A 88 4.68 15.20 0.77
C ASP A 88 3.60 15.30 1.85
N GLU A 89 2.56 14.47 1.77
CA GLU A 89 1.46 14.43 2.75
C GLU A 89 1.94 14.12 4.17
N PHE A 90 2.84 13.14 4.34
CA PHE A 90 3.40 12.75 5.63
C PHE A 90 4.72 13.44 5.98
N ASN A 91 5.20 14.37 5.15
CA ASN A 91 6.45 15.11 5.32
C ASN A 91 7.68 14.22 5.59
N VAL A 92 7.81 13.11 4.84
CA VAL A 92 8.86 12.08 5.03
C VAL A 92 10.18 12.45 4.33
N VAL A 93 10.43 13.75 4.14
CA VAL A 93 11.46 14.31 3.23
C VAL A 93 12.89 13.90 3.63
N SER A 94 13.13 13.64 4.91
CA SER A 94 14.42 13.15 5.42
C SER A 94 14.77 11.73 4.95
N ALA A 95 13.81 10.96 4.43
CA ALA A 95 14.07 9.61 3.93
C ALA A 95 14.58 9.59 2.47
N ILE A 96 14.30 10.59 1.63
CA ILE A 96 14.63 10.54 0.19
C ILE A 96 15.98 11.16 -0.16
N ALA A 97 16.53 12.00 0.73
CA ALA A 97 17.73 12.80 0.47
C ALA A 97 19.07 12.16 0.91
N ALA A 98 19.08 10.87 1.29
CA ALA A 98 20.27 10.13 1.73
C ALA A 98 20.59 8.98 0.78
#